data_AF-G3UQ97-F1
#
_entry.id   AF-G3UQ97-F1
#
_cell.length_a   1.000
_cell.length_b   1.000
_cell.length_c   1.000
_cell.angle_alpha   90.00
_cell.angle_beta   90.00
_cell.angle_gamma   90.00
#
_symmetry.space_group_name_H-M   'P 1'
#
loop_
_entity.id
_entity.type
_entity.pdbx_description
1 polymer ?
#
loop_
_entity_poly.entity_id
_entity_poly.type
_entity_poly.pdbx_seq_one_letter_code
_entity_poly.pdbx_strand_id
1 'polypeptide(L)'
;TGLEGDALLQELAWRYVAAMEDMEGRKPGPSSILGTSQLRPGEPHGYRIPFNPTGTGCGAAMRSLAIGLRYPRPEELPTLIQVSIESGRMTHHHPTGYLGALAVALFGALGVRGEPPEVWGAELLRVLPHAWDYVEGEGVNVGDNAAAWDFFGDSWRR
;
A
#
# COMPACT_ATOMS: atom_id res chain seq x y z
N THR A 1 -19.55 -3.91 0.83
CA THR A 1 -19.39 -5.36 1.12
C THR A 1 -18.92 -5.65 2.54
N GLY A 2 -18.46 -4.67 3.36
CA GLY A 2 -18.17 -4.92 4.79
C GLY A 2 -17.07 -5.95 5.06
N LEU A 3 -16.28 -6.31 4.05
CA LEU A 3 -15.21 -7.31 4.13
C LEU A 3 -14.03 -6.77 4.94
N GLU A 4 -13.34 -7.68 5.62
CA GLU A 4 -12.17 -7.41 6.45
C GLU A 4 -11.14 -8.55 6.30
N GLY A 5 -9.91 -8.33 6.76
CA GLY A 5 -8.83 -9.32 6.76
C GLY A 5 -8.54 -9.89 5.36
N ASP A 6 -8.28 -11.20 5.30
CA ASP A 6 -7.92 -11.89 4.05
C ASP A 6 -8.99 -11.74 2.96
N ALA A 7 -10.28 -11.81 3.32
CA ALA A 7 -11.37 -11.67 2.37
C ALA A 7 -11.38 -10.30 1.68
N LEU A 8 -11.02 -9.22 2.40
CA LEU A 8 -10.84 -7.90 1.81
C LEU A 8 -9.64 -7.87 0.85
N LEU A 9 -8.51 -8.49 1.21
CA LEU A 9 -7.31 -8.51 0.37
C LEU A 9 -7.53 -9.31 -0.92
N GLN A 10 -8.24 -10.43 -0.83
CA GLN A 10 -8.66 -11.21 -1.99
C GLN A 10 -9.58 -10.40 -2.91
N GLU A 11 -10.56 -9.70 -2.34
CA GLU A 11 -11.45 -8.84 -3.13
C GLU A 11 -10.66 -7.70 -3.81
N LEU A 12 -9.72 -7.06 -3.12
CA LEU A 12 -8.86 -6.04 -3.71
C LEU A 12 -8.06 -6.60 -4.90
N ALA A 13 -7.44 -7.76 -4.76
CA ALA A 13 -6.71 -8.40 -5.84
C ALA A 13 -7.62 -8.73 -7.03
N TRP A 14 -8.82 -9.28 -6.77
CA TRP A 14 -9.81 -9.56 -7.82
C TRP A 14 -10.20 -8.28 -8.58
N ARG A 15 -10.47 -7.19 -7.85
CA ARG A 15 -10.83 -5.89 -8.44
C ARG A 15 -9.69 -5.27 -9.22
N TYR A 16 -8.45 -5.40 -8.76
CA TYR A 16 -7.28 -4.90 -9.49
C TYR A 16 -7.06 -5.65 -10.80
N VAL A 17 -7.22 -6.98 -10.81
CA VAL A 17 -7.15 -7.78 -12.04
C VAL A 17 -8.28 -7.40 -12.99
N ALA A 18 -9.53 -7.36 -12.52
CA ALA A 18 -10.69 -7.01 -13.35
C ALA A 18 -10.58 -5.60 -13.95
N ALA A 19 -10.03 -4.63 -13.20
CA ALA A 19 -9.84 -3.27 -13.69
C ALA A 19 -8.87 -3.18 -14.89
N MET A 20 -8.00 -4.17 -15.10
CA MET A 20 -7.07 -4.18 -16.24
C MET A 20 -7.79 -4.35 -17.59
N GLU A 21 -9.03 -4.84 -17.60
CA GLU A 21 -9.86 -4.93 -18.80
C GLU A 21 -10.27 -3.54 -19.35
N ASP A 22 -10.25 -2.50 -18.50
CA ASP A 22 -10.61 -1.12 -18.84
C ASP A 22 -9.36 -0.22 -18.98
N MET A 23 -8.24 -0.73 -19.52
CA MET A 23 -6.99 0.03 -19.62
C MET A 23 -6.70 0.60 -21.02
N GLU A 24 -7.56 0.33 -22.01
CA GLU A 24 -7.40 0.86 -23.36
C GLU A 24 -7.36 2.40 -23.35
N GLY A 25 -6.32 2.99 -23.95
CA GLY A 25 -6.12 4.45 -23.97
C GLY A 25 -5.68 5.08 -22.65
N ARG A 26 -5.61 4.34 -21.53
CA ARG A 26 -5.31 4.89 -20.18
C ARG A 26 -3.83 4.87 -19.80
N LYS A 27 -2.99 4.20 -20.59
CA LYS A 27 -1.52 4.11 -20.40
C LYS A 27 -1.13 3.63 -18.97
N PRO A 28 -1.54 2.42 -18.54
CA PRO A 28 -1.17 1.91 -17.22
C PRO A 28 0.36 1.78 -17.07
N GLY A 29 0.86 2.02 -15.85
CA GLY A 29 2.29 1.93 -15.55
C GLY A 29 2.80 0.48 -15.56
N PRO A 30 4.10 0.26 -15.89
CA PRO A 30 4.67 -1.08 -16.06
C PRO A 30 4.60 -1.93 -14.79
N SER A 31 4.84 -1.35 -13.60
CA SER A 31 4.72 -2.08 -12.32
C SER A 31 3.29 -2.51 -12.03
N SER A 32 2.29 -1.66 -12.36
CA SER A 32 0.87 -2.03 -12.24
C SER A 32 0.49 -3.17 -13.17
N ILE A 33 0.93 -3.13 -14.43
CA ILE A 33 0.68 -4.20 -15.42
C ILE A 33 1.32 -5.51 -14.94
N LEU A 34 2.61 -5.48 -14.58
CA LEU A 34 3.34 -6.67 -14.17
C LEU A 34 2.73 -7.27 -12.90
N GLY A 35 2.50 -6.44 -11.88
CA GLY A 35 1.96 -6.89 -10.60
C GLY A 35 0.58 -7.53 -10.75
N THR A 36 -0.34 -6.87 -11.47
CA THR A 36 -1.69 -7.41 -11.69
C THR A 36 -1.68 -8.74 -12.45
N SER A 37 -0.77 -8.90 -13.42
CA SER A 37 -0.60 -10.17 -14.16
C SER A 37 -0.11 -11.34 -13.29
N GLN A 38 0.51 -11.05 -12.15
CA GLN A 38 1.03 -12.05 -11.21
C GLN A 38 0.02 -12.46 -10.13
N LEU A 39 -1.04 -11.67 -9.92
CA LEU A 39 -2.09 -11.98 -8.94
C LEU A 39 -2.88 -13.24 -9.34
N ARG A 40 -3.30 -14.00 -8.34
CA ARG A 40 -4.14 -15.21 -8.42
C ARG A 40 -5.29 -15.13 -7.40
N PRO A 41 -6.21 -14.16 -7.53
CA PRO A 41 -7.29 -13.99 -6.57
C PRO A 41 -8.14 -15.26 -6.45
N GLY A 42 -8.45 -15.65 -5.21
CA GLY A 42 -9.14 -16.92 -4.88
C GLY A 42 -8.20 -18.05 -4.44
N GLU A 43 -6.90 -17.95 -4.70
CA GLU A 43 -5.90 -18.84 -4.12
C GLU A 43 -5.40 -18.31 -2.76
N PRO A 44 -5.03 -19.17 -1.79
CA PRO A 44 -4.41 -18.73 -0.54
C PRO A 44 -3.18 -17.86 -0.81
N HIS A 45 -3.16 -16.64 -0.25
CA HIS A 45 -2.13 -15.62 -0.51
C HIS A 45 -1.92 -15.23 -1.98
N GLY A 46 -2.88 -15.53 -2.87
CA GLY A 46 -2.81 -15.20 -4.29
C GLY A 46 -2.79 -13.70 -4.60
N TYR A 47 -2.97 -12.84 -3.59
CA TYR A 47 -2.74 -11.40 -3.69
C TYR A 47 -1.27 -10.98 -3.50
N ARG A 48 -0.37 -11.90 -3.15
CA ARG A 48 1.05 -11.61 -2.96
C ARG A 48 1.84 -11.82 -4.25
N ILE A 49 2.81 -10.95 -4.48
CA ILE A 49 3.76 -11.04 -5.59
C ILE A 49 5.20 -10.99 -5.05
N PRO A 50 6.22 -11.47 -5.80
CA PRO A 50 7.61 -11.33 -5.40
C PRO A 50 8.04 -9.88 -5.21
N PHE A 51 9.06 -9.65 -4.38
CA PHE A 51 9.74 -8.35 -4.31
C PHE A 51 10.24 -7.92 -5.69
N ASN A 52 10.13 -6.63 -6.01
CA ASN A 52 10.62 -6.07 -7.26
C ASN A 52 11.50 -4.83 -6.99
N PRO A 53 12.82 -4.87 -7.27
CA PRO A 53 13.73 -3.74 -7.04
C PRO A 53 13.37 -2.49 -7.86
N THR A 54 12.58 -2.63 -8.93
CA THR A 54 12.10 -1.52 -9.76
C THR A 54 10.62 -1.18 -9.50
N GLY A 55 9.99 -1.79 -8.50
CA GLY A 55 8.59 -1.56 -8.10
C GLY A 55 8.34 -0.24 -7.35
N THR A 56 9.12 0.80 -7.65
CA THR A 56 9.15 2.08 -6.90
C THR A 56 8.12 3.11 -7.36
N GLY A 57 7.31 2.80 -8.39
CA GLY A 57 6.36 3.74 -8.99
C GLY A 57 5.21 4.17 -8.08
N CYS A 58 4.50 5.24 -8.47
CA CYS A 58 3.39 5.81 -7.71
C CYS A 58 2.06 5.06 -7.85
N GLY A 59 2.02 3.96 -8.60
CA GLY A 59 0.77 3.26 -8.92
C GLY A 59 0.06 2.71 -7.68
N ALA A 60 0.81 2.35 -6.64
CA ALA A 60 0.29 2.02 -5.31
C ALA A 60 -0.33 3.25 -4.63
N ALA A 61 0.42 4.34 -4.53
CA ALA A 61 -0.04 5.58 -3.89
C ALA A 61 -1.33 6.13 -4.52
N MET A 62 -1.40 6.22 -5.85
CA MET A 62 -2.48 6.90 -6.57
C MET A 62 -3.89 6.29 -6.34
N ARG A 63 -3.98 5.07 -5.79
CA ARG A 63 -5.24 4.35 -5.57
C ARG A 63 -5.61 4.16 -4.09
N SER A 64 -4.82 4.69 -3.16
CA SER A 64 -4.94 4.33 -1.73
C SER A 64 -5.74 5.32 -0.87
N LEU A 65 -6.17 6.46 -1.42
CA LEU A 65 -6.88 7.49 -0.64
C LEU A 65 -8.15 6.93 0.02
N ALA A 66 -8.91 6.11 -0.70
CA ALA A 66 -10.15 5.51 -0.21
C ALA A 66 -9.95 4.62 1.03
N ILE A 67 -8.75 4.10 1.26
CA ILE A 67 -8.40 3.33 2.47
C ILE A 67 -8.44 4.25 3.70
N GLY A 68 -7.89 5.46 3.58
CA GLY A 68 -7.95 6.48 4.64
C GLY A 68 -9.37 6.93 4.97
N LEU A 69 -10.23 7.04 3.95
CA LEU A 69 -11.66 7.33 4.15
C LEU A 69 -12.39 6.21 4.88
N ARG A 70 -11.97 4.95 4.66
CA ARG A 70 -12.57 3.77 5.28
C ARG A 70 -12.11 3.54 6.73
N TYR A 71 -10.88 3.91 7.06
CA TYR A 71 -10.26 3.72 8.37
C TYR A 71 -9.73 5.03 8.96
N PRO A 72 -10.60 6.04 9.18
CA PRO A 72 -10.14 7.36 9.60
C PRO A 72 -9.80 7.45 11.09
N ARG A 73 -10.24 6.52 11.93
CA ARG A 73 -10.14 6.66 13.39
C ARG A 73 -8.75 6.27 13.89
N PRO A 74 -8.22 6.92 14.94
CA PRO A 74 -6.88 6.60 15.45
C PRO A 74 -6.70 5.13 15.85
N GLU A 75 -7.73 4.50 16.43
CA GLU A 75 -7.70 3.09 16.81
C GLU A 75 -7.66 2.12 15.60
N GLU A 76 -7.96 2.59 14.40
CA GLU A 76 -7.91 1.82 13.15
C GLU A 76 -6.55 1.90 12.46
N LEU A 77 -5.58 2.63 13.03
CA LEU A 77 -4.25 2.79 12.45
C LEU A 77 -3.56 1.45 12.09
N PRO A 78 -3.60 0.39 12.92
CA PRO A 78 -3.03 -0.90 12.53
C PRO A 78 -3.67 -1.48 11.26
N THR A 79 -4.99 -1.38 11.13
CA THR A 79 -5.73 -1.82 9.94
C THR A 79 -5.42 -0.95 8.72
N LEU A 80 -5.31 0.36 8.90
CA LEU A 80 -4.90 1.28 7.83
C LEU A 80 -3.50 0.92 7.31
N ILE A 81 -2.55 0.66 8.21
CA ILE A 81 -1.18 0.21 7.87
C ILE A 81 -1.25 -1.09 7.07
N GLN A 82 -1.89 -2.12 7.62
CA GLN A 82 -2.02 -3.42 6.95
C GLN A 82 -2.62 -3.29 5.55
N VAL A 83 -3.82 -2.69 5.43
CA VAL A 83 -4.55 -2.64 4.16
C VAL A 83 -3.84 -1.77 3.13
N SER A 84 -3.26 -0.64 3.54
CA SER A 84 -2.51 0.22 2.61
C SER A 84 -1.22 -0.44 2.12
N ILE A 85 -0.48 -1.14 2.99
CA ILE A 85 0.75 -1.85 2.60
C ILE A 85 0.43 -3.04 1.70
N GLU A 86 -0.48 -3.92 2.10
CA GLU A 86 -0.83 -5.11 1.32
C GLU A 86 -1.45 -4.71 -0.03
N SER A 87 -2.38 -3.74 -0.05
CA SER A 87 -2.93 -3.24 -1.31
C SER A 87 -1.86 -2.63 -2.22
N GLY A 88 -0.87 -1.94 -1.67
CA GLY A 88 0.26 -1.40 -2.43
C GLY A 88 1.14 -2.51 -3.02
N ARG A 89 1.52 -3.48 -2.19
CA ARG A 89 2.42 -4.59 -2.55
C ARG A 89 1.84 -5.55 -3.57
N MET A 90 0.52 -5.64 -3.72
CA MET A 90 -0.13 -6.38 -4.83
C MET A 90 0.39 -5.98 -6.22
N THR A 91 0.97 -4.78 -6.37
CA THR A 91 1.63 -4.37 -7.63
C THR A 91 2.99 -3.70 -7.48
N HIS A 92 3.29 -3.19 -6.29
CA HIS A 92 4.51 -2.43 -6.01
C HIS A 92 5.18 -3.00 -4.76
N HIS A 93 5.67 -4.25 -4.84
CA HIS A 93 6.39 -4.87 -3.73
C HIS A 93 7.81 -4.32 -3.60
N HIS A 94 7.88 -3.06 -3.18
CA HIS A 94 9.08 -2.29 -2.87
C HIS A 94 8.71 -1.17 -1.87
N PRO A 95 9.49 -0.89 -0.80
CA PRO A 95 9.19 0.13 0.21
C PRO A 95 8.80 1.49 -0.35
N THR A 96 9.59 2.04 -1.26
CA THR A 96 9.27 3.29 -1.97
C THR A 96 7.86 3.31 -2.60
N GLY A 97 7.39 2.18 -3.11
CA GLY A 97 6.06 2.06 -3.73
C GLY A 97 4.93 1.95 -2.69
N TYR A 98 4.95 0.91 -1.85
CA TYR A 98 3.84 0.67 -0.92
C TYR A 98 3.81 1.62 0.29
N LEU A 99 4.94 2.22 0.69
CA LEU A 99 4.90 3.30 1.69
C LEU A 99 4.26 4.56 1.11
N GLY A 100 4.28 4.74 -0.22
CA GLY A 100 3.46 5.74 -0.89
C GLY A 100 1.95 5.48 -0.73
N ALA A 101 1.52 4.22 -0.77
CA ALA A 101 0.13 3.84 -0.46
C ALA A 101 -0.23 4.16 0.99
N LEU A 102 0.66 3.84 1.93
CA LEU A 102 0.50 4.19 3.34
C LEU A 102 0.37 5.71 3.53
N ALA A 103 1.26 6.50 2.92
CA ALA A 103 1.22 7.96 3.02
C ALA A 103 -0.12 8.54 2.55
N VAL A 104 -0.60 8.13 1.36
CA VAL A 104 -1.87 8.62 0.81
C VAL A 104 -3.06 8.17 1.66
N ALA A 105 -3.07 6.93 2.16
CA ALA A 105 -4.12 6.45 3.05
C ALA A 105 -4.12 7.22 4.39
N LEU A 106 -2.95 7.40 5.01
CA LEU A 106 -2.80 8.13 6.26
C LEU A 106 -3.26 9.58 6.11
N PHE A 107 -2.89 10.26 5.03
CA PHE A 107 -3.29 11.64 4.78
C PHE A 107 -4.79 11.75 4.52
N GLY A 108 -5.38 10.77 3.83
CA GLY A 108 -6.83 10.66 3.72
C GLY A 108 -7.53 10.57 5.08
N ALA A 109 -7.01 9.73 5.99
CA ALA A 109 -7.54 9.60 7.35
C ALA A 109 -7.38 10.88 8.17
N LEU A 110 -6.19 11.50 8.13
CA LEU A 110 -5.92 12.78 8.80
C LEU A 110 -6.85 13.89 8.31
N GLY A 111 -7.06 13.98 6.99
CA GLY A 111 -8.01 14.92 6.40
C GLY A 111 -9.44 14.70 6.87
N VAL A 112 -9.90 13.45 6.97
CA VAL A 112 -11.23 13.13 7.53
C VAL A 112 -11.35 13.53 9.00
N ARG A 113 -10.27 13.39 9.77
CA ARG A 113 -10.21 13.83 11.17
C ARG A 113 -10.12 15.35 11.34
N GLY A 114 -9.90 16.10 10.26
CA GLY A 114 -9.73 17.55 10.30
C GLY A 114 -8.37 18.00 10.84
N GLU A 115 -7.35 17.13 10.79
CA GLU A 115 -6.02 17.45 11.26
C GLU A 115 -5.34 18.47 10.33
N PRO A 116 -4.61 19.45 10.87
CA PRO A 116 -3.93 20.49 10.08
C PRO A 116 -2.88 19.87 9.14
N PRO A 117 -2.86 20.20 7.83
CA PRO A 117 -1.90 19.64 6.86
C PRO A 117 -0.43 19.74 7.25
N GLU A 118 -0.09 20.76 8.06
CA GLU A 118 1.25 21.01 8.56
C GLU A 118 1.81 19.87 9.42
N VAL A 119 0.96 19.04 10.04
CA VAL A 119 1.41 17.90 10.86
C VAL A 119 1.51 16.60 10.08
N TRP A 120 0.97 16.52 8.86
CA TRP A 120 0.79 15.25 8.17
C TRP A 120 2.12 14.55 7.85
N GLY A 121 3.12 15.30 7.39
CA GLY A 121 4.46 14.75 7.14
C GLY A 121 5.13 14.22 8.41
N ALA A 122 4.97 14.92 9.54
CA ALA A 122 5.50 14.47 10.83
C ALA A 122 4.80 13.19 11.32
N GLU A 123 3.48 13.10 11.16
CA GLU A 123 2.70 11.90 11.48
C GLU A 123 3.11 10.71 10.60
N LEU A 124 3.34 10.90 9.31
CA LEU A 124 3.87 9.85 8.45
C LEU A 124 5.20 9.29 8.98
N LEU A 125 6.15 10.17 9.31
CA LEU A 125 7.44 9.75 9.86
C LEU A 125 7.30 9.03 11.21
N ARG A 126 6.33 9.40 12.05
CA ARG A 126 6.00 8.68 13.30
C ARG A 126 5.40 7.30 13.05
N VAL A 127 4.66 7.10 11.96
CA VAL A 127 4.01 5.84 11.61
C VAL A 127 4.97 4.84 10.96
N LEU A 128 6.06 5.29 10.32
CA LEU A 128 6.99 4.39 9.62
C LEU A 128 7.55 3.23 10.46
N PRO A 129 7.94 3.40 11.75
CA PRO A 129 8.34 2.27 12.58
C PRO A 129 7.24 1.21 12.75
N HIS A 130 5.98 1.63 12.92
CA HIS A 130 4.85 0.70 13.02
C HIS A 130 4.57 -0.03 11.69
N ALA A 131 4.80 0.65 10.57
CA ALA A 131 4.77 0.02 9.26
C ALA A 131 5.89 -1.02 9.11
N TRP A 132 7.08 -0.76 9.65
CA TRP A 132 8.17 -1.73 9.67
C TRP A 132 7.80 -2.95 10.51
N ASP A 133 7.30 -2.74 11.74
CA ASP A 133 6.88 -3.83 12.63
C ASP A 133 5.88 -4.77 11.94
N TYR A 134 4.92 -4.21 11.19
CA TYR A 134 3.98 -4.99 10.37
C TYR A 134 4.70 -5.81 9.29
N VAL A 135 5.55 -5.15 8.50
CA VAL A 135 6.27 -5.77 7.37
C VAL A 135 7.20 -6.89 7.82
N GLU A 136 7.94 -6.66 8.89
CA GLU A 136 8.83 -7.64 9.49
C GLU A 136 8.02 -8.81 10.08
N GLY A 137 6.92 -8.51 10.76
CA GLY A 137 6.03 -9.51 11.35
C GLY A 137 5.35 -10.45 10.33
N GLU A 138 5.03 -9.96 9.13
CA GLU A 138 4.48 -10.79 8.05
C GLU A 138 5.51 -11.78 7.46
N GLY A 139 6.82 -11.53 7.66
CA GLY A 139 7.89 -12.46 7.26
C GLY A 139 8.13 -12.61 5.76
N VAL A 140 7.51 -11.78 4.92
CA VAL A 140 7.62 -11.87 3.44
C VAL A 140 8.72 -10.95 2.92
N ASN A 141 9.75 -11.51 2.28
CA ASN A 141 10.87 -10.76 1.67
C ASN A 141 11.50 -9.74 2.63
N VAL A 142 11.65 -10.08 3.92
CA VAL A 142 12.12 -9.14 4.95
C VAL A 142 13.49 -8.55 4.62
N GLY A 143 14.44 -9.38 4.16
CA GLY A 143 15.78 -8.91 3.79
C GLY A 143 15.79 -7.88 2.66
N ASP A 144 15.02 -8.14 1.59
CA ASP A 144 14.90 -7.22 0.45
C ASP A 144 14.20 -5.91 0.86
N ASN A 145 13.14 -6.01 1.66
CA ASN A 145 12.43 -4.84 2.18
C ASN A 145 13.33 -4.01 3.11
N ALA A 146 14.08 -4.65 4.02
CA ALA A 146 15.02 -3.98 4.91
C ALA A 146 16.06 -3.18 4.13
N ALA A 147 16.65 -3.81 3.10
CA ALA A 147 17.71 -3.19 2.29
C ALA A 147 17.26 -1.93 1.55
N ALA A 148 15.96 -1.80 1.26
CA ALA A 148 15.39 -0.66 0.53
C ALA A 148 14.53 0.28 1.39
N TRP A 149 14.43 0.03 2.70
CA TRP A 149 13.47 0.69 3.58
C TRP A 149 13.74 2.19 3.76
N ASP A 150 14.99 2.53 4.05
CA ASP A 150 15.37 3.87 4.52
C ASP A 150 15.14 4.97 3.47
N PHE A 151 15.24 4.63 2.17
CA PHE A 151 15.13 5.59 1.08
C PHE A 151 13.86 6.45 1.16
N PHE A 152 12.71 5.84 1.46
CA PHE A 152 11.45 6.57 1.52
C PHE A 152 11.44 7.53 2.71
N GLY A 153 11.72 7.03 3.92
CA GLY A 153 11.75 7.86 5.13
C GLY A 153 12.76 9.00 5.05
N ASP A 154 13.95 8.75 4.51
CA ASP A 154 14.98 9.77 4.32
C ASP A 154 14.58 10.82 3.31
N SER A 155 13.85 10.45 2.25
CA SER A 155 13.34 11.40 1.27
C SER A 155 12.28 12.33 1.87
N TRP A 156 11.47 11.84 2.82
CA TRP A 156 10.44 12.62 3.52
C TRP A 156 10.98 13.51 4.65
N ARG A 157 12.21 13.29 5.11
CA ARG A 157 12.88 14.14 6.11
C ARG A 157 13.58 15.37 5.51
N ARG A 158 13.78 15.38 4.19
CA ARG A 158 14.43 16.47 3.44
C ARG A 158 13.45 17.61 3.19
#